data_AF-A0A0S7YTW4-F1
#
_entry.id   AF-A0A0S7YTW4-F1
#
_cell.length_a   1.000
_cell.length_b   1.000
_cell.length_c   1.000
_cell.angle_alpha   90.00
_cell.angle_beta   90.00
_cell.angle_gamma   90.00
#
_symmetry.space_group_name_H-M   'P 1'
#
loop_
_entity.id
_entity.type
_entity.pdbx_description
1 polymer ?
#
loop_
_entity_poly.entity_id
_entity_poly.type
_entity_poly.pdbx_seq_one_letter_code
_entity_poly.pdbx_strand_id
1 'polypeptide(L)'
;MAGLKAYFYSASDPETQTMGLKVTITIDGAKRIEQGLWKATLKPEEAATLGECNSTSGPFSVLLLESTFDYDLQTQSLTFDPNASRLLNIGSTDQVILLSGETVRAVKTAAAAPAAARKGKSREFRPKAPLAAAPAKAENTSEIELSNALSTGDKLFLSELPAEMRSLGEQLLSEVRKEFPGELCYEPRAAKFDETPEIFWTVKIQPQDKSLRITVRGTPESFKQTAGIRVELDKFGYSFFTLSQPEQVQGALSLIRQGRINML
;
A
#
# COMPACT_ATOMS: atom_id res chain seq x y z
N MET A 1 -3.65 -14.47 -20.63
CA MET A 1 -3.64 -13.23 -19.84
C MET A 1 -4.86 -13.31 -18.95
N ALA A 2 -4.69 -13.32 -17.63
CA ALA A 2 -5.78 -13.08 -16.71
C ALA A 2 -6.11 -11.58 -16.75
N GLY A 3 -7.38 -11.21 -16.74
CA GLY A 3 -7.81 -9.83 -16.81
C GLY A 3 -9.20 -9.68 -16.20
N LEU A 4 -9.48 -8.48 -15.70
CA LEU A 4 -10.78 -8.14 -15.14
C LEU A 4 -11.82 -8.00 -16.25
N LYS A 5 -12.97 -8.66 -16.12
CA LYS A 5 -14.10 -8.48 -17.05
C LYS A 5 -15.32 -8.02 -16.28
N ALA A 6 -15.87 -6.88 -16.69
CA ALA A 6 -17.15 -6.38 -16.18
C ALA A 6 -18.26 -6.76 -17.18
N TYR A 7 -19.32 -7.38 -16.67
CA TYR A 7 -20.53 -7.69 -17.45
C TYR A 7 -21.70 -6.90 -16.88
N PHE A 8 -22.47 -6.31 -17.79
CA PHE A 8 -23.71 -5.61 -17.47
C PHE A 8 -24.87 -6.45 -17.98
N TYR A 9 -25.82 -6.80 -17.11
CA TYR A 9 -27.06 -7.44 -17.53
C TYR A 9 -28.25 -6.83 -16.81
N SER A 10 -29.37 -6.76 -17.52
CA SER A 10 -30.66 -6.39 -16.93
C SER A 10 -31.18 -7.62 -16.19
N ALA A 11 -31.29 -7.52 -14.87
CA ALA A 11 -31.93 -8.54 -14.06
C ALA A 11 -33.16 -7.95 -13.38
N SER A 12 -34.27 -8.68 -13.44
CA SER A 12 -35.44 -8.39 -12.62
C SER A 12 -35.14 -8.81 -11.19
N ASP A 13 -35.15 -7.86 -10.27
CA ASP A 13 -35.15 -8.16 -8.85
C ASP A 13 -36.46 -8.91 -8.50
N PRO A 14 -36.39 -10.16 -8.02
CA PRO A 14 -37.58 -10.96 -7.73
C PRO A 14 -38.45 -10.36 -6.62
N GLU A 15 -37.92 -9.47 -5.77
CA GLU A 15 -38.67 -8.83 -4.69
C GLU A 15 -39.36 -7.53 -5.12
N THR A 16 -38.75 -6.78 -6.05
CA THR A 16 -39.21 -5.41 -6.35
C THR A 16 -39.77 -5.22 -7.77
N GLN A 17 -39.63 -6.21 -8.66
CA GLN A 17 -40.01 -6.11 -10.09
C GLN A 17 -39.43 -4.90 -10.83
N THR A 18 -38.44 -4.22 -10.23
CA THR A 18 -37.75 -3.08 -10.83
C THR A 18 -36.62 -3.59 -11.71
N MET A 19 -36.55 -3.11 -12.95
CA MET A 19 -35.47 -3.41 -13.89
C MET A 19 -34.24 -2.60 -13.49
N GLY A 20 -33.31 -3.24 -12.78
CA GLY A 20 -32.02 -2.67 -12.39
C GLY A 20 -30.90 -3.16 -13.30
N LEU A 21 -29.97 -2.25 -13.63
CA LEU A 21 -28.68 -2.63 -14.20
C LEU A 21 -27.86 -3.34 -13.11
N LYS A 22 -27.68 -4.65 -13.24
CA LYS A 22 -26.79 -5.40 -12.36
C LYS A 22 -25.42 -5.52 -13.01
N VAL A 23 -24.40 -5.14 -12.26
CA VAL A 23 -23.00 -5.26 -12.67
C VAL A 23 -22.42 -6.48 -11.97
N THR A 24 -21.74 -7.34 -12.72
CA THR A 24 -20.95 -8.43 -12.14
C THR A 24 -19.53 -8.39 -12.67
N ILE A 25 -18.58 -8.73 -11.81
CA ILE A 25 -17.17 -8.76 -12.13
C ILE A 25 -16.69 -10.21 -12.14
N THR A 26 -15.97 -10.59 -13.19
CA THR A 26 -15.32 -11.90 -13.31
C THR A 26 -13.81 -11.74 -13.33
N ILE A 27 -13.13 -12.48 -12.46
CA ILE A 27 -11.67 -12.60 -12.42
C ILE A 27 -11.27 -13.99 -12.92
N ASP A 28 -10.48 -14.03 -13.98
CA ASP A 28 -9.94 -15.26 -14.55
C ASP A 28 -8.67 -15.73 -13.82
N GLY A 29 -8.43 -17.04 -13.79
CA GLY A 29 -7.23 -17.63 -13.19
C GLY A 29 -7.23 -17.64 -11.65
N ALA A 30 -8.40 -17.56 -11.03
CA ALA A 30 -8.57 -17.72 -9.60
C ALA A 30 -8.30 -19.16 -9.17
N LYS A 31 -7.34 -19.35 -8.28
CA LYS A 31 -6.97 -20.63 -7.69
C LYS A 31 -7.37 -20.66 -6.22
N ARG A 32 -8.17 -21.64 -5.83
CA ARG A 32 -8.50 -21.88 -4.42
C ARG A 32 -7.26 -22.38 -3.67
N ILE A 33 -6.91 -21.69 -2.59
CA ILE A 33 -5.84 -22.12 -1.67
C ILE A 33 -6.46 -22.94 -0.55
N GLU A 34 -7.49 -22.39 0.09
CA GLU A 34 -8.19 -22.98 1.24
C GLU A 34 -9.69 -22.63 1.18
N GLN A 35 -10.50 -23.20 2.07
CA GLN A 35 -11.88 -22.79 2.23
C GLN A 35 -11.94 -21.31 2.65
N GLY A 36 -12.65 -20.49 1.88
CA GLY A 36 -12.71 -19.05 2.15
C GLY A 36 -11.52 -18.24 1.58
N LEU A 37 -10.56 -18.88 0.91
CA LEU A 37 -9.33 -18.21 0.44
C LEU A 37 -8.99 -18.57 -1.01
N TRP A 38 -8.95 -17.55 -1.87
CA TRP A 38 -8.53 -17.66 -3.27
C TRP A 38 -7.38 -16.73 -3.58
N LYS A 39 -6.63 -17.10 -4.60
CA LYS A 39 -5.55 -16.29 -5.16
C LYS A 39 -5.75 -16.16 -6.66
N ALA A 40 -5.69 -14.94 -7.17
CA ALA A 40 -5.81 -14.66 -8.59
C ALA A 40 -4.74 -13.65 -9.04
N THR A 41 -4.69 -13.42 -10.35
CA THR A 41 -3.84 -12.39 -10.93
C THR A 41 -4.69 -11.18 -11.29
N LEU A 42 -4.40 -10.05 -10.67
CA LEU A 42 -5.09 -8.79 -10.89
C LEU A 42 -4.13 -7.64 -10.65
N LYS A 43 -4.02 -6.71 -11.60
CA LYS A 43 -3.11 -5.58 -11.46
C LYS A 43 -3.58 -4.63 -10.36
N PRO A 44 -2.67 -3.90 -9.70
CA PRO A 44 -3.05 -2.91 -8.68
C PRO A 44 -4.05 -1.87 -9.20
N GLU A 45 -3.88 -1.41 -10.44
CA GLU A 45 -4.79 -0.47 -11.10
C GLU A 45 -6.20 -1.05 -11.29
N GLU A 46 -6.30 -2.33 -11.65
CA GLU A 46 -7.59 -3.02 -11.82
C GLU A 46 -8.24 -3.28 -10.46
N ALA A 47 -7.45 -3.67 -9.45
CA ALA A 47 -7.93 -3.85 -8.08
C ALA A 47 -8.51 -2.55 -7.52
N ALA A 48 -7.87 -1.40 -7.78
CA ALA A 48 -8.35 -0.09 -7.38
C ALA A 48 -9.72 0.29 -7.99
N THR A 49 -10.10 -0.31 -9.13
CA THR A 49 -11.45 -0.08 -9.70
C THR A 49 -12.56 -0.79 -8.93
N LEU A 50 -12.23 -1.75 -8.07
CA LEU A 50 -13.19 -2.53 -7.28
C LEU A 50 -13.72 -1.79 -6.05
N GLY A 51 -13.07 -0.69 -5.66
CA GLY A 51 -13.53 0.13 -4.54
C GLY A 51 -12.43 1.02 -3.97
N GLU A 52 -12.84 1.92 -3.07
CA GLU A 52 -11.90 2.74 -2.33
C GLU A 52 -11.15 1.88 -1.30
N CYS A 53 -9.83 2.08 -1.22
CA CYS A 53 -9.01 1.42 -0.22
C CYS A 53 -8.09 2.46 0.43
N ASN A 54 -8.10 2.45 1.77
CA ASN A 54 -7.29 3.35 2.58
C ASN A 54 -5.94 2.70 2.97
N SER A 55 -5.65 1.51 2.46
CA SER A 55 -4.46 0.73 2.79
C SER A 55 -3.78 0.25 1.52
N THR A 56 -2.51 0.59 1.36
CA THR A 56 -1.68 0.11 0.26
C THR A 56 -0.37 -0.42 0.83
N SER A 57 -0.35 -1.68 1.26
CA SER A 57 0.80 -2.25 1.95
C SER A 57 1.12 -3.66 1.47
N GLY A 58 2.41 -3.95 1.34
CA GLY A 58 2.88 -5.28 0.97
C GLY A 58 2.62 -5.67 -0.50
N PRO A 59 2.95 -6.91 -0.86
CA PRO A 59 2.96 -7.34 -2.26
C PRO A 59 1.58 -7.71 -2.80
N PHE A 60 0.59 -8.00 -1.95
CA PHE A 60 -0.69 -8.58 -2.36
C PHE A 60 -1.86 -7.62 -2.18
N SER A 61 -2.68 -7.47 -3.21
CA SER A 61 -4.00 -6.86 -3.04
C SER A 61 -4.90 -7.82 -2.26
N VAL A 62 -5.76 -7.30 -1.39
CA VAL A 62 -6.68 -8.11 -0.59
C VAL A 62 -8.10 -7.61 -0.80
N LEU A 63 -8.96 -8.50 -1.29
CA LEU A 63 -10.38 -8.23 -1.55
C LEU A 63 -11.22 -9.13 -0.64
N LEU A 64 -12.14 -8.53 0.11
CA LEU A 64 -13.16 -9.22 0.88
C LEU A 64 -14.44 -9.33 0.06
N LEU A 65 -14.95 -10.54 -0.09
CA LEU A 65 -16.25 -10.84 -0.70
C LEU A 65 -17.28 -10.98 0.43
N GLU A 66 -18.20 -10.02 0.51
CA GLU A 66 -19.21 -9.94 1.57
C GLU A 66 -20.50 -10.70 1.22
N SER A 67 -20.65 -11.11 -0.04
CA SER A 67 -21.82 -11.88 -0.51
C SER A 67 -21.41 -13.13 -1.27
N THR A 68 -22.40 -13.91 -1.69
CA THR A 68 -22.23 -15.11 -2.49
C THR A 68 -21.55 -14.78 -3.81
N PHE A 69 -20.60 -15.61 -4.20
CA PHE A 69 -19.90 -15.54 -5.47
C PHE A 69 -19.93 -16.91 -6.14
N ASP A 70 -19.82 -16.89 -7.46
CA ASP A 70 -19.81 -18.08 -8.29
C ASP A 70 -18.38 -18.41 -8.69
N TYR A 71 -17.97 -19.66 -8.50
CA TYR A 71 -16.65 -20.13 -8.90
C TYR A 71 -16.79 -21.28 -9.91
N ASP A 72 -16.26 -21.06 -11.12
CA ASP A 72 -16.21 -22.07 -12.18
C ASP A 72 -14.87 -22.82 -12.13
N LEU A 73 -14.95 -24.13 -11.87
CA LEU A 73 -13.78 -24.99 -11.78
C LEU A 73 -13.11 -25.23 -13.14
N GLN A 74 -13.85 -25.16 -14.25
CA GLN A 74 -13.33 -25.41 -15.59
C GLN A 74 -12.54 -24.21 -16.12
N THR A 75 -13.08 -23.01 -15.96
CA THR A 75 -12.43 -21.78 -16.43
C THR A 75 -11.50 -21.17 -15.38
N GLN A 76 -11.56 -21.65 -14.13
CA GLN A 76 -10.89 -21.04 -12.98
C GLN A 76 -11.28 -19.57 -12.83
N SER A 77 -12.56 -19.26 -13.04
CA SER A 77 -13.06 -17.89 -12.98
C SER A 77 -13.92 -17.71 -11.74
N LEU A 78 -13.76 -16.57 -11.09
CA LEU A 78 -14.54 -16.16 -9.92
C LEU A 78 -15.40 -14.96 -10.30
N THR A 79 -16.72 -15.08 -10.17
CA THR A 79 -17.69 -14.04 -10.50
C THR A 79 -18.40 -13.57 -9.24
N PHE A 80 -18.41 -12.25 -9.01
CA PHE A 80 -19.01 -11.65 -7.81
C PHE A 80 -19.64 -10.29 -8.14
N ASP A 81 -20.44 -9.78 -7.19
CA ASP A 81 -21.01 -8.43 -7.24
C ASP A 81 -20.00 -7.42 -6.67
N PRO A 82 -19.56 -6.41 -7.43
CA PRO A 82 -18.64 -5.39 -6.92
C PRO A 82 -19.19 -4.63 -5.72
N ASN A 83 -20.50 -4.39 -5.65
CA ASN A 83 -21.10 -3.62 -4.56
C ASN A 83 -21.13 -4.41 -3.24
N ALA A 84 -20.98 -5.73 -3.32
CA ALA A 84 -20.86 -6.62 -2.17
C ALA A 84 -19.41 -7.12 -2.00
N SER A 85 -18.45 -6.30 -2.40
CA SER A 85 -17.03 -6.55 -2.21
C SER A 85 -16.36 -5.32 -1.60
N ARG A 86 -15.31 -5.57 -0.81
CA ARG A 86 -14.57 -4.50 -0.13
C ARG A 86 -13.08 -4.69 -0.33
N LEU A 87 -12.43 -3.66 -0.86
CA LEU A 87 -10.99 -3.65 -1.04
C LEU A 87 -10.32 -3.32 0.29
N LEU A 88 -9.63 -4.30 0.88
CA LEU A 88 -8.96 -4.16 2.17
C LEU A 88 -7.53 -3.66 2.02
N ASN A 89 -6.88 -3.99 0.91
CA ASN A 89 -5.52 -3.59 0.64
C ASN A 89 -5.22 -3.59 -0.86
N ILE A 90 -4.42 -2.65 -1.34
CA ILE A 90 -3.83 -2.70 -2.69
C ILE A 90 -2.34 -3.01 -2.57
N GLY A 91 -1.93 -4.12 -3.17
CA GLY A 91 -0.53 -4.55 -3.17
C GLY A 91 0.27 -3.97 -4.35
N SER A 92 1.57 -4.20 -4.34
CA SER A 92 2.49 -3.77 -5.40
C SER A 92 2.68 -4.76 -6.55
N THR A 93 2.11 -5.96 -6.46
CA THR A 93 2.24 -7.00 -7.49
C THR A 93 0.90 -7.29 -8.14
N ASP A 94 0.92 -8.00 -9.28
CA ASP A 94 -0.28 -8.45 -9.98
C ASP A 94 -0.98 -9.62 -9.27
N GLN A 95 -0.83 -9.76 -7.96
CA GLN A 95 -1.43 -10.83 -7.17
C GLN A 95 -2.47 -10.28 -6.21
N VAL A 96 -3.67 -10.87 -6.27
CA VAL A 96 -4.76 -10.56 -5.36
C VAL A 96 -5.15 -11.81 -4.57
N ILE A 97 -5.42 -11.59 -3.29
CA ILE A 97 -6.00 -12.55 -2.36
C ILE A 97 -7.46 -12.19 -2.17
N LEU A 98 -8.35 -13.15 -2.40
CA LEU A 98 -9.78 -12.99 -2.15
C LEU A 98 -10.16 -13.77 -0.90
N LEU A 99 -10.87 -13.10 0.01
CA LEU A 99 -11.39 -13.65 1.25
C LEU A 99 -12.90 -13.75 1.16
N SER A 100 -13.48 -14.87 1.57
CA SER A 100 -14.94 -15.01 1.74
C SER A 100 -15.24 -15.47 3.15
N GLY A 101 -16.16 -14.76 3.81
CA GLY A 101 -16.75 -15.20 5.08
C GLY A 101 -17.83 -16.27 4.93
N GLU A 102 -18.40 -16.43 3.73
CA GLU A 102 -19.51 -17.35 3.46
C GLU A 102 -19.10 -18.59 2.66
N THR A 103 -19.94 -19.63 2.78
CA THR A 103 -19.75 -20.94 2.16
C THR A 103 -20.06 -20.86 0.66
N VAL A 104 -19.07 -21.15 -0.19
CA VAL A 104 -19.15 -21.05 -1.65
C VAL A 104 -20.30 -21.85 -2.25
N ARG A 105 -21.10 -21.22 -3.10
CA ARG A 105 -22.10 -21.91 -3.94
C ARG A 105 -21.40 -22.38 -5.22
N ALA A 106 -21.07 -23.67 -5.29
CA ALA A 106 -20.48 -24.24 -6.49
C ALA A 106 -21.54 -24.31 -7.60
N VAL A 107 -21.46 -23.41 -8.59
CA VAL A 107 -22.31 -23.48 -9.77
C VAL A 107 -21.77 -24.57 -10.70
N LYS A 108 -22.49 -25.68 -10.79
CA LYS A 108 -22.30 -26.68 -11.85
C LYS A 108 -23.00 -26.16 -13.10
N THR A 109 -22.25 -25.56 -14.02
CA THR A 109 -22.76 -25.32 -15.38
C THR A 109 -22.19 -26.36 -16.35
N ALA A 110 -23.09 -26.83 -17.21
CA ALA A 110 -22.96 -27.98 -18.08
C ALA A 110 -21.97 -27.81 -19.24
N ALA A 111 -21.50 -28.96 -19.69
CA ALA A 111 -20.43 -29.21 -20.65
C ALA A 111 -20.52 -28.47 -22.00
N ALA A 112 -19.35 -28.01 -22.47
CA ALA A 112 -19.01 -27.92 -23.88
C ALA A 112 -17.64 -28.59 -24.12
N ALA A 113 -17.53 -29.34 -25.21
CA ALA A 113 -16.59 -30.42 -25.48
C ALA A 113 -15.11 -30.02 -25.71
N PRO A 114 -14.15 -30.96 -25.61
CA PRO A 114 -12.73 -30.71 -25.81
C PRO A 114 -12.28 -30.94 -27.26
N ALA A 115 -11.29 -30.18 -27.73
CA ALA A 115 -10.52 -30.52 -28.92
C ALA A 115 -9.02 -30.27 -28.73
N ALA A 116 -8.28 -31.39 -28.73
CA ALA A 116 -6.96 -31.60 -29.31
C ALA A 116 -5.72 -30.87 -28.74
N ALA A 117 -5.03 -31.59 -27.85
CA ALA A 117 -3.62 -32.01 -27.95
C ALA A 117 -2.59 -31.12 -28.68
N ARG A 118 -1.47 -30.83 -27.98
CA ARG A 118 -0.12 -31.02 -28.54
C ARG A 118 0.94 -31.24 -27.45
N LYS A 119 1.64 -32.38 -27.58
CA LYS A 119 2.84 -32.81 -26.84
C LYS A 119 4.03 -31.92 -27.22
N GLY A 120 4.96 -31.69 -26.29
CA GLY A 120 6.20 -30.97 -26.59
C GLY A 120 7.26 -30.93 -25.48
N LYS A 121 7.90 -32.08 -25.25
CA LYS A 121 9.30 -32.32 -24.83
C LYS A 121 9.97 -31.47 -23.73
N SER A 122 10.28 -32.20 -22.66
CA SER A 122 11.33 -31.96 -21.67
C SER A 122 12.71 -31.68 -22.27
N ARG A 123 13.46 -30.77 -21.65
CA ARG A 123 14.93 -30.75 -21.71
C ARG A 123 15.49 -30.40 -20.33
N GLU A 124 16.20 -31.37 -19.76
CA GLU A 124 17.09 -31.23 -18.61
C GLU A 124 18.17 -30.19 -18.89
N PHE A 125 18.47 -29.35 -17.89
CA PHE A 125 19.76 -28.68 -17.80
C PHE A 125 20.35 -28.92 -16.41
N ARG A 126 21.54 -29.54 -16.42
CA ARG A 126 22.38 -29.86 -15.25
C ARG A 126 22.87 -28.58 -14.54
N PRO A 127 23.19 -28.68 -13.23
CA PRO A 127 23.70 -27.56 -12.44
C PRO A 127 25.21 -27.39 -12.65
N LYS A 128 25.68 -26.13 -12.57
CA LYS A 128 27.11 -25.83 -12.44
C LYS A 128 27.29 -24.85 -11.27
N ALA A 129 27.89 -25.36 -10.19
CA ALA A 129 28.38 -24.59 -9.06
C ALA A 129 29.87 -24.19 -9.30
N PRO A 130 30.54 -23.55 -8.34
CA PRO A 130 30.56 -22.09 -8.15
C PRO A 130 31.97 -21.53 -8.40
N LEU A 131 32.07 -20.24 -8.74
CA LEU A 131 33.37 -19.54 -8.75
C LEU A 131 33.36 -18.43 -7.70
N ALA A 132 34.37 -18.50 -6.84
CA ALA A 132 34.65 -17.61 -5.73
C ALA A 132 34.87 -16.15 -6.18
N ALA A 133 34.48 -15.22 -5.33
CA ALA A 133 35.02 -13.87 -5.30
C ALA A 133 35.40 -13.50 -3.86
N ALA A 134 36.62 -13.02 -3.72
CA ALA A 134 37.30 -12.62 -2.50
C ALA A 134 36.81 -11.22 -2.00
N PRO A 135 37.36 -10.69 -0.89
CA PRO A 135 36.60 -9.92 0.10
C PRO A 135 36.41 -8.44 -0.27
N ALA A 136 35.23 -7.90 0.08
CA ALA A 136 34.97 -6.47 0.03
C ALA A 136 34.99 -5.86 1.43
N LYS A 137 35.71 -4.74 1.48
CA LYS A 137 36.07 -3.85 2.58
C LYS A 137 34.95 -3.56 3.59
N ALA A 138 35.36 -3.52 4.86
CA ALA A 138 34.60 -3.05 5.99
C ALA A 138 34.58 -1.50 6.01
N GLU A 139 33.43 -0.90 5.73
CA GLU A 139 33.15 0.51 6.12
C GLU A 139 31.64 0.87 6.13
N ASN A 140 30.72 -0.10 6.06
CA ASN A 140 29.28 0.19 5.87
C ASN A 140 28.33 -0.41 6.93
N THR A 141 28.79 -0.61 8.16
CA THR A 141 27.97 -1.28 9.19
C THR A 141 26.79 -0.43 9.66
N SER A 142 26.93 0.90 9.75
CA SER A 142 25.86 1.78 10.27
C SER A 142 24.74 2.05 9.27
N GLU A 143 25.04 2.13 7.98
CA GLU A 143 24.05 2.38 6.92
C GLU A 143 23.15 1.15 6.67
N ILE A 144 23.73 -0.06 6.83
CA ILE A 144 23.02 -1.33 6.71
C ILE A 144 22.09 -1.57 7.92
N GLU A 145 22.46 -1.13 9.12
CA GLU A 145 21.64 -1.28 10.31
C GLU A 145 20.40 -0.38 10.29
N LEU A 146 20.53 0.89 9.89
CA LEU A 146 19.37 1.79 9.75
C LEU A 146 18.41 1.29 8.66
N SER A 147 18.94 0.92 7.49
CA SER A 147 18.09 0.46 6.37
C SER A 147 17.38 -0.86 6.66
N ASN A 148 17.87 -1.69 7.59
CA ASN A 148 17.17 -2.90 8.02
C ASN A 148 16.11 -2.63 9.11
N ALA A 149 16.31 -1.61 9.94
CA ALA A 149 15.37 -1.24 11.00
C ALA A 149 14.17 -0.42 10.49
N LEU A 150 14.33 0.30 9.39
CA LEU A 150 13.28 1.15 8.84
C LEU A 150 12.16 0.35 8.18
N SER A 151 10.95 0.89 8.31
CA SER A 151 9.74 0.40 7.63
C SER A 151 9.78 0.63 6.12
N THR A 152 8.84 0.06 5.37
CA THR A 152 8.77 0.23 3.90
C THR A 152 8.53 1.70 3.55
N GLY A 153 7.66 2.35 4.32
CA GLY A 153 7.33 3.76 4.18
C GLY A 153 8.51 4.71 4.38
N ASP A 154 9.28 4.48 5.44
CA ASP A 154 10.46 5.29 5.76
C ASP A 154 11.56 5.15 4.68
N LYS A 155 11.72 3.94 4.12
CA LYS A 155 12.65 3.70 3.00
C LYS A 155 12.26 4.49 1.76
N LEU A 156 10.96 4.52 1.44
CA LEU A 156 10.44 5.29 0.31
C LEU A 156 10.71 6.78 0.51
N PHE A 157 10.46 7.32 1.69
CA PHE A 157 10.80 8.71 2.00
C PHE A 157 12.28 9.01 1.75
N LEU A 158 13.18 8.15 2.23
CA LEU A 158 14.63 8.34 2.02
C LEU A 158 15.07 8.19 0.57
N SER A 159 14.39 7.35 -0.24
CA SER A 159 14.70 7.21 -1.67
C SER A 159 14.24 8.40 -2.50
N GLU A 160 13.21 9.12 -2.05
CA GLU A 160 12.68 10.32 -2.73
C GLU A 160 13.48 11.60 -2.38
N LEU A 161 14.36 11.54 -1.38
CA LEU A 161 15.18 12.70 -1.01
C LEU A 161 16.32 12.95 -2.02
N PRO A 162 16.57 14.22 -2.40
CA PRO A 162 17.82 14.60 -3.05
C PRO A 162 19.03 14.19 -2.19
N ALA A 163 20.13 13.80 -2.85
CA ALA A 163 21.33 13.30 -2.17
C ALA A 163 21.84 14.24 -1.05
N GLU A 164 21.76 15.55 -1.27
CA GLU A 164 22.19 16.57 -0.30
C GLU A 164 21.32 16.62 0.98
N MET A 165 20.05 16.19 0.89
CA MET A 165 19.12 16.18 2.01
C MET A 165 19.03 14.82 2.72
N ARG A 166 19.73 13.81 2.20
CA ARG A 166 19.61 12.44 2.69
C ARG A 166 20.01 12.32 4.15
N SER A 167 21.12 12.94 4.55
CA SER A 167 21.59 12.96 5.94
C SER A 167 20.58 13.61 6.89
N LEU A 168 19.95 14.71 6.48
CA LEU A 168 18.89 15.38 7.24
C LEU A 168 17.67 14.46 7.42
N GLY A 169 17.24 13.79 6.34
CA GLY A 169 16.12 12.85 6.39
C GLY A 169 16.38 11.61 7.24
N GLU A 170 17.57 11.02 7.14
CA GLU A 170 18.00 9.89 7.95
C GLU A 170 18.05 10.25 9.44
N GLN A 171 18.62 11.41 9.77
CA GLN A 171 18.68 11.89 11.14
C GLN A 171 17.28 12.17 11.71
N LEU A 172 16.42 12.84 10.93
CA LEU A 172 15.03 13.10 11.34
C LEU A 172 14.29 11.79 11.65
N LEU A 173 14.34 10.82 10.73
CA LEU A 173 13.65 9.53 10.91
C LEU A 173 14.23 8.74 12.08
N SER A 174 15.55 8.67 12.20
CA SER A 174 16.21 7.99 13.32
C SER A 174 15.73 8.54 14.67
N GLU A 175 15.65 9.87 14.82
CA GLU A 175 15.21 10.49 16.07
C GLU A 175 13.71 10.32 16.31
N VAL A 176 12.87 10.50 15.28
CA VAL A 176 11.42 10.30 15.39
C VAL A 176 11.10 8.86 15.79
N ARG A 177 11.73 7.86 15.15
CA ARG A 177 11.45 6.43 15.40
C ARG A 177 11.94 5.93 16.76
N LYS A 178 12.88 6.63 17.42
CA LYS A 178 13.24 6.35 18.83
C LYS A 178 12.12 6.68 19.80
N GLU A 179 11.30 7.69 19.49
CA GLU A 179 10.20 8.14 20.37
C GLU A 179 8.82 7.67 19.93
N PHE A 180 8.61 7.57 18.62
CA PHE A 180 7.32 7.30 17.99
C PHE A 180 7.44 6.07 17.09
N PRO A 181 7.06 4.87 17.60
CA PRO A 181 6.97 3.70 16.75
C PRO A 181 5.87 3.93 15.71
N GLY A 182 6.17 3.63 14.46
CA GLY A 182 5.26 3.91 13.34
C GLY A 182 5.99 3.80 12.00
N GLU A 183 5.31 4.21 10.94
CA GLU A 183 5.90 4.34 9.60
C GLU A 183 5.29 5.50 8.83
N LEU A 184 6.04 6.01 7.85
CA LEU A 184 5.56 7.02 6.92
C LEU A 184 4.74 6.40 5.78
N CYS A 185 3.47 6.78 5.61
CA CYS A 185 2.68 6.41 4.44
C CYS A 185 2.72 7.52 3.40
N TYR A 186 3.11 7.22 2.16
CA TYR A 186 3.11 8.21 1.08
C TYR A 186 1.70 8.45 0.56
N GLU A 187 1.27 9.72 0.54
CA GLU A 187 0.01 10.19 -0.04
C GLU A 187 0.29 10.86 -1.40
N PRO A 188 0.01 10.19 -2.53
CA PRO A 188 0.35 10.68 -3.86
C PRO A 188 -0.34 11.99 -4.23
N ARG A 189 -1.59 12.20 -3.79
CA ARG A 189 -2.37 13.39 -4.19
C ARG A 189 -1.77 14.68 -3.65
N ALA A 190 -1.24 14.63 -2.43
CA ALA A 190 -0.64 15.79 -1.77
C ALA A 190 0.89 15.82 -1.89
N ALA A 191 1.50 14.75 -2.40
CA ALA A 191 2.93 14.50 -2.45
C ALA A 191 3.58 14.75 -1.07
N LYS A 192 3.04 14.07 -0.06
CA LYS A 192 3.51 14.14 1.33
C LYS A 192 3.53 12.74 1.94
N PHE A 193 4.23 12.62 3.05
CA PHE A 193 4.29 11.41 3.85
C PHE A 193 3.57 11.68 5.17
N ASP A 194 2.61 10.83 5.49
CA ASP A 194 1.78 10.91 6.68
C ASP A 194 2.27 9.88 7.70
N GLU A 195 2.38 10.29 8.96
CA GLU A 195 2.68 9.34 10.02
C GLU A 195 1.54 8.35 10.22
N THR A 196 1.88 7.07 10.38
CA THR A 196 0.93 5.99 10.68
C THR A 196 1.40 5.20 11.90
N PRO A 197 0.48 4.71 12.76
CA PRO A 197 -0.98 4.67 12.58
C PRO A 197 -1.71 5.97 12.97
N GLU A 198 -1.05 6.91 13.65
CA GLU A 198 -1.64 8.17 14.09
C GLU A 198 -1.11 9.34 13.25
N ILE A 199 -1.97 10.01 12.49
CA ILE A 199 -1.59 11.14 11.61
C ILE A 199 -1.50 12.43 12.44
N PHE A 200 -0.53 12.52 13.33
CA PHE A 200 -0.27 13.73 14.14
C PHE A 200 0.83 14.63 13.57
N TRP A 201 1.64 14.10 12.66
CA TRP A 201 2.58 14.87 11.86
C TRP A 201 2.65 14.35 10.41
N THR A 202 3.07 15.21 9.51
CA THR A 202 3.31 14.87 8.10
C THR A 202 4.57 15.58 7.63
N VAL A 203 5.24 15.01 6.63
CA VAL A 203 6.43 15.61 6.00
C VAL A 203 6.29 15.66 4.48
N LYS A 204 6.58 16.81 3.91
CA LYS A 204 6.63 17.03 2.46
C LYS A 204 8.02 17.46 2.05
N ILE A 205 8.59 16.78 1.07
CA ILE A 205 9.88 17.12 0.49
C ILE A 205 9.68 18.35 -0.41
N GLN A 206 10.53 19.37 -0.24
CA GLN A 206 10.58 20.56 -1.09
C GLN A 206 11.94 20.60 -1.81
N PRO A 207 12.09 19.91 -2.95
CA PRO A 207 13.39 19.77 -3.62
C PRO A 207 13.98 21.11 -4.09
N GLN A 208 13.12 22.06 -4.49
CA GLN A 208 13.54 23.37 -5.00
C GLN A 208 14.29 24.19 -3.94
N ASP A 209 13.79 24.15 -2.71
CA ASP A 209 14.34 24.92 -1.59
C ASP A 209 15.22 24.06 -0.66
N LYS A 210 15.50 22.81 -1.08
CA LYS A 210 16.29 21.82 -0.34
C LYS A 210 15.85 21.67 1.11
N SER A 211 14.53 21.57 1.32
CA SER A 211 13.95 21.59 2.66
C SER A 211 12.79 20.61 2.84
N LEU A 212 12.48 20.32 4.09
CA LEU A 212 11.36 19.48 4.50
C LEU A 212 10.30 20.37 5.15
N ARG A 213 9.10 20.40 4.58
CA ARG A 213 7.94 21.02 5.23
C ARG A 213 7.30 19.99 6.15
N ILE A 214 7.33 20.27 7.45
CA ILE A 214 6.67 19.45 8.46
C ILE A 214 5.38 20.14 8.87
N THR A 215 4.27 19.39 8.90
CA THR A 215 2.98 19.86 9.41
C THR A 215 2.62 19.08 10.65
N VAL A 216 2.20 19.77 11.71
CA VAL A 216 1.83 19.21 13.02
C VAL A 216 0.49 19.80 13.47
N ARG A 217 -0.22 19.08 14.33
CA ARG A 217 -1.51 19.54 14.87
C ARG A 217 -1.34 20.59 15.97
N GLY A 218 -2.15 21.66 15.93
CA GLY A 218 -2.08 22.80 16.85
C GLY A 218 -1.84 24.11 16.10
N THR A 219 -2.20 25.24 16.70
CA THR A 219 -1.87 26.58 16.17
C THR A 219 -0.51 27.04 16.68
N PRO A 220 0.17 28.02 16.05
CA PRO A 220 1.52 28.44 16.45
C PRO A 220 1.63 28.82 17.93
N GLU A 221 0.58 29.39 18.51
CA GLU A 221 0.50 29.80 19.92
C GLU A 221 0.47 28.62 20.90
N SER A 222 0.10 27.42 20.42
CA SER A 222 0.11 26.19 21.22
C SER A 222 1.51 25.59 21.40
N PHE A 223 2.51 26.07 20.64
CA PHE A 223 3.86 25.54 20.67
C PHE A 223 4.80 26.41 21.49
N LYS A 224 5.65 25.76 22.31
CA LYS A 224 6.78 26.43 22.95
C LYS A 224 7.78 26.88 21.89
N GLN A 225 8.26 28.12 22.05
CA GLN A 225 9.24 28.70 21.15
C GLN A 225 10.49 27.82 21.10
N THR A 226 10.88 27.43 19.89
CA THR A 226 12.00 26.54 19.64
C THR A 226 13.04 27.31 18.82
N ALA A 227 14.28 27.38 19.33
CA ALA A 227 15.33 28.15 18.67
C ALA A 227 15.60 27.62 17.25
N GLY A 228 15.72 28.53 16.28
CA GLY A 228 16.05 28.19 14.90
C GLY A 228 14.91 27.60 14.07
N ILE A 229 13.69 27.50 14.59
CA ILE A 229 12.51 27.04 13.84
C ILE A 229 11.39 28.05 13.96
N ARG A 230 10.91 28.53 12.81
CA ARG A 230 9.73 29.37 12.72
C ARG A 230 8.51 28.50 12.47
N VAL A 231 7.53 28.58 13.36
CA VAL A 231 6.24 27.89 13.24
C VAL A 231 5.23 28.87 12.65
N GLU A 232 4.53 28.45 11.61
CA GLU A 232 3.53 29.24 10.89
C GLU A 232 2.19 28.49 10.89
N LEU A 233 1.09 29.25 10.84
CA LEU A 233 -0.25 28.67 10.81
C LEU A 233 -0.50 27.98 9.46
N ASP A 234 -1.00 26.75 9.51
CA ASP A 234 -1.53 26.03 8.35
C ASP A 234 -3.06 25.93 8.43
N LYS A 235 -3.69 25.30 7.44
CA LYS A 235 -5.14 25.14 7.37
C LYS A 235 -5.66 24.35 8.57
N PHE A 236 -6.87 24.69 9.03
CA PHE A 236 -7.67 23.88 9.96
C PHE A 236 -7.02 23.55 11.32
N GLY A 237 -6.36 24.52 11.95
CA GLY A 237 -5.78 24.31 13.29
C GLY A 237 -4.53 23.44 13.30
N TYR A 238 -3.85 23.37 12.16
CA TYR A 238 -2.50 22.82 12.03
C TYR A 238 -1.50 23.96 11.95
N SER A 239 -0.23 23.63 12.20
CA SER A 239 0.90 24.51 11.98
C SER A 239 1.93 23.79 11.14
N PHE A 240 2.73 24.54 10.40
CA PHE A 240 3.85 24.00 9.67
C PHE A 240 5.14 24.74 10.00
N PHE A 241 6.25 24.06 9.77
CA PHE A 241 7.59 24.63 9.82
C PHE A 241 8.49 23.92 8.82
N THR A 242 9.62 24.55 8.50
CA THR A 242 10.54 24.06 7.46
C THR A 242 11.89 23.69 8.09
N LEU A 243 12.40 22.51 7.75
CA LEU A 243 13.75 22.06 8.09
C LEU A 243 14.64 22.10 6.86
N SER A 244 15.80 22.72 7.00
CA SER A 244 16.82 22.79 5.95
C SER A 244 18.20 22.40 6.46
N GLN A 245 18.39 22.33 7.77
CA GLN A 245 19.68 22.06 8.40
C GLN A 245 19.57 20.97 9.48
N PRO A 246 20.58 20.08 9.61
CA PRO A 246 20.62 19.02 10.62
C PRO A 246 20.42 19.50 12.07
N GLU A 247 20.91 20.70 12.40
CA GLU A 247 20.83 21.27 13.75
C GLU A 247 19.38 21.56 14.19
N GLN A 248 18.46 21.68 13.23
CA GLN A 248 17.05 21.92 13.49
C GLN A 248 16.30 20.64 13.91
N VAL A 249 16.87 19.44 13.74
CA VAL A 249 16.16 18.17 13.98
C VAL A 249 15.66 18.03 15.42
N GLN A 250 16.46 18.42 16.41
CA GLN A 250 16.05 18.34 17.82
C GLN A 250 14.89 19.30 18.14
N GLY A 251 14.90 20.48 17.51
CA GLY A 251 13.79 21.41 17.61
C GLY A 251 12.53 20.86 16.95
N ALA A 252 12.67 20.24 15.78
CA ALA A 252 11.56 19.60 15.07
C ALA A 252 10.91 18.51 15.92
N LEU A 253 11.72 17.66 16.55
CA LEU A 253 11.25 16.58 17.42
C LEU A 253 10.43 17.11 18.61
N SER A 254 10.87 18.22 19.22
CA SER A 254 10.13 18.90 20.28
C SER A 254 8.74 19.39 19.82
N LEU A 255 8.65 19.92 18.59
CA LEU A 255 7.39 20.38 18.01
C LEU A 255 6.47 19.21 17.63
N ILE A 256 7.02 18.14 17.05
CA ILE A 256 6.29 16.89 16.73
C ILE A 256 5.70 16.28 18.00
N ARG A 257 6.49 16.24 19.10
CA ARG A 257 6.02 15.76 20.41
C ARG A 257 4.85 16.59 20.94
N GLN A 258 4.94 17.91 20.87
CA GLN A 258 3.85 18.81 21.26
C GLN A 258 2.61 18.63 20.36
N GLY A 259 2.81 18.45 19.05
CA GLY A 259 1.73 18.18 18.11
C GLY A 259 0.96 16.90 18.43
N ARG A 260 1.65 15.86 18.91
CA ARG A 260 1.01 14.64 19.42
C ARG A 260 0.20 14.90 20.70
N ILE A 261 0.74 15.68 21.65
CA ILE A 261 0.03 16.04 22.88
C ILE A 261 -1.25 16.82 22.54
N ASN A 262 -1.21 17.71 21.57
CA ASN A 262 -2.39 18.47 21.11
C ASN A 262 -3.50 17.61 20.47
N MET A 263 -3.25 16.33 20.21
CA MET A 263 -4.25 15.38 19.71
C MET A 263 -4.99 14.64 20.83
N LEU A 264 -4.41 14.55 22.03
CA LEU A 264 -4.97 13.87 23.20
C LEU A 264 -5.88 14.81 24.02
#